data_AF-A0A0P0V3J7-F1
#
_entry.id   AF-A0A0P0V3J7-F1
#
_cell.length_a   1.000
_cell.length_b   1.000
_cell.length_c   1.000
_cell.angle_alpha   90.00
_cell.angle_beta   90.00
_cell.angle_gamma   90.00
#
_symmetry.space_group_name_H-M   'P 1'
#
loop_
_entity.id
_entity.type
_entity.pdbx_description
1 polymer ?
#
loop_
_entity_poly.entity_id
_entity_poly.type
_entity_poly.pdbx_seq_one_letter_code
_entity_poly.pdbx_strand_id
1 'polypeptide(L)'
;DERFSAVERPREREDLFESYLMELQKKERARAAEEHKRHIAEYRAFLESCEFIKTSTQWRKVQERLEDDERCSRLEKIDRLEIFQEYIRDLEKEEEEHKRIHKEQVRRQERKNRDEFRKMLEEHVAEGMLTAKTRWRDYCAQVKDSSVYLAVASNISGSMPKDLFEDVMEELEKQYQDDKARIKEAVKSGKIPMTTSWTLEDFETAVTEDDTLKGITNINMKLIFDDQVERLREKEVKEAKKRQRLGENFSDLLYSIKEISASSTWDDSKALFEDSQEYKALDSETYSRELFEECVVHLKERLKEKERLREEEKARKEKEREEKERRKEKEKKEKERKEKERDKEKEREKDKGKDRSRKDEMDIDAVDADSHGSKDKKREKDKEKKHKRHHHDTADDVSSERDEKDDSKKSRRHSSDRKKSRKHTHASDSDSENRHKRHKKDRDSSRRNGTRDDLEDGELGEDGEIH
;
A
#
# COMPACT_ATOMS: atom_id res chain seq x y z
N ASP A 1 -89.49 57.25 20.81
CA ASP A 1 -88.33 57.44 19.93
C ASP A 1 -88.75 58.40 18.82
N GLU A 2 -88.18 59.61 18.78
CA GLU A 2 -88.57 60.62 17.77
C GLU A 2 -88.31 60.13 16.34
N ARG A 3 -87.36 59.21 16.14
CA ARG A 3 -87.03 58.64 14.81
C ARG A 3 -88.12 57.73 14.28
N PHE A 4 -88.79 57.00 15.17
CA PHE A 4 -89.94 56.15 14.83
C PHE A 4 -91.17 56.99 14.44
N SER A 5 -91.38 58.10 15.13
CA SER A 5 -92.45 59.06 14.82
C SER A 5 -92.19 59.87 13.54
N ALA A 6 -90.92 59.99 13.11
CA ALA A 6 -90.53 60.69 11.88
C ALA A 6 -90.88 59.91 10.60
N VAL A 7 -91.23 58.63 10.71
CA VAL A 7 -91.63 57.79 9.57
C VAL A 7 -93.15 57.89 9.35
N GLU A 8 -93.54 58.63 8.32
CA GLU A 8 -94.95 58.95 8.04
C GLU A 8 -95.78 57.73 7.63
N ARG A 9 -95.19 56.76 6.91
CA ARG A 9 -95.92 55.61 6.36
C ARG A 9 -95.99 54.47 7.39
N PRO A 10 -97.18 53.94 7.73
CA PRO A 10 -97.34 52.81 8.65
C PRO A 10 -96.54 51.56 8.26
N ARG A 11 -96.45 51.25 6.95
CA ARG A 11 -95.64 50.12 6.46
C ARG A 11 -94.15 50.30 6.76
N GLU A 12 -93.60 51.49 6.50
CA GLU A 12 -92.19 51.78 6.80
C GLU A 12 -91.91 51.71 8.31
N ARG A 13 -92.91 52.04 9.15
CA ARG A 13 -92.83 51.94 10.60
C ARG A 13 -92.84 50.48 11.10
N GLU A 14 -93.72 49.65 10.53
CA GLU A 14 -93.76 48.20 10.77
C GLU A 14 -92.43 47.56 10.33
N ASP A 15 -91.94 47.88 9.13
CA ASP A 15 -90.66 47.41 8.61
C ASP A 15 -89.47 47.78 9.52
N LEU A 16 -89.45 48.99 10.08
CA LEU A 16 -88.42 49.43 11.04
C LEU A 16 -88.49 48.68 12.37
N PHE A 17 -89.70 48.41 12.88
CA PHE A 17 -89.87 47.67 14.12
C PHE A 17 -89.50 46.19 13.95
N GLU A 18 -89.93 45.57 12.85
CA GLU A 18 -89.51 44.21 12.49
C GLU A 18 -87.99 44.12 12.32
N SER A 19 -87.38 45.11 11.67
CA SER A 19 -85.92 45.22 11.55
C SER A 19 -85.23 45.30 12.92
N TYR A 20 -85.76 46.11 13.84
CA TYR A 20 -85.24 46.21 15.20
C TYR A 20 -85.37 44.88 15.97
N LEU A 21 -86.50 44.18 15.86
CA LEU A 21 -86.67 42.87 16.48
C LEU A 21 -85.69 41.83 15.92
N MET A 22 -85.47 41.83 14.60
CA MET A 22 -84.47 40.97 13.97
C MET A 22 -83.05 41.31 14.45
N GLU A 23 -82.70 42.58 14.57
CA GLU A 23 -81.41 43.02 15.11
C GLU A 23 -81.24 42.64 16.58
N LEU A 24 -82.28 42.81 17.40
CA LEU A 24 -82.26 42.44 18.81
C LEU A 24 -82.08 40.93 18.97
N GLN A 25 -82.84 40.13 18.23
CA GLN A 25 -82.70 38.68 18.22
C GLN A 25 -81.31 38.24 17.73
N LYS A 26 -80.79 38.89 16.69
CA LYS A 26 -79.43 38.65 16.19
C LYS A 26 -78.38 38.99 17.26
N LYS A 27 -78.54 40.10 17.98
CA LYS A 27 -77.66 40.54 19.05
C LYS A 27 -77.70 39.61 20.26
N GLU A 28 -78.88 39.12 20.64
CA GLU A 28 -79.04 38.16 21.73
C GLU A 28 -78.41 36.81 21.37
N ARG A 29 -78.66 36.30 20.16
CA ARG A 29 -77.98 35.09 19.65
C ARG A 29 -76.47 35.26 19.60
N ALA A 30 -75.98 36.42 19.19
CA ALA A 30 -74.55 36.73 19.18
C ALA A 30 -73.95 36.71 20.60
N ARG A 31 -74.63 37.32 21.59
CA ARG A 31 -74.20 37.31 23.00
C ARG A 31 -74.17 35.89 23.57
N ALA A 32 -75.21 35.10 23.33
CA ALA A 32 -75.26 33.71 23.79
C ALA A 32 -74.12 32.87 23.17
N ALA A 33 -73.79 33.09 21.89
CA ALA A 33 -72.67 32.44 21.23
C ALA A 33 -71.30 32.88 21.80
N GLU A 34 -71.14 34.16 22.14
CA GLU A 34 -69.93 34.69 22.79
C GLU A 34 -69.74 34.11 24.21
N GLU A 35 -70.82 34.01 24.99
CA GLU A 35 -70.78 33.41 26.33
C GLU A 35 -70.46 31.91 26.27
N HIS A 36 -71.05 31.17 25.33
CA HIS A 36 -70.72 29.76 25.09
C HIS A 36 -69.25 29.59 24.71
N LYS A 37 -68.73 30.41 23.78
CA LYS A 37 -67.31 30.44 23.41
C LYS A 37 -66.40 30.75 24.61
N ARG A 38 -66.83 31.65 25.52
CA ARG A 38 -66.08 31.95 26.75
C ARG A 38 -66.04 30.74 27.68
N HIS A 39 -67.16 30.05 27.90
CA HIS A 39 -67.20 28.85 28.73
C HIS A 39 -66.35 27.71 28.14
N ILE A 40 -66.35 27.54 26.82
CA ILE A 40 -65.46 26.61 26.10
C ILE A 40 -63.99 26.94 26.42
N ALA A 41 -63.60 28.21 26.28
CA ALA A 41 -62.22 28.64 26.53
C ALA A 41 -61.81 28.47 28.01
N GLU A 42 -62.71 28.77 28.96
CA GLU A 42 -62.47 28.56 30.40
C GLU A 42 -62.26 27.09 30.75
N TYR A 43 -63.04 26.19 30.13
CA TYR A 43 -62.89 24.75 30.33
C TYR A 43 -61.62 24.21 29.68
N ARG A 44 -61.26 24.68 28.48
CA ARG A 44 -59.99 24.33 27.84
C ARG A 44 -58.79 24.74 28.67
N ALA A 45 -58.77 25.98 29.18
CA ALA A 45 -57.70 26.46 30.06
C ALA A 45 -57.63 25.65 31.38
N PHE A 46 -58.77 25.13 31.85
CA PHE A 46 -58.79 24.22 32.99
C PHE A 46 -58.15 22.86 32.66
N LEU A 47 -58.44 22.27 31.49
CA LEU A 47 -57.77 21.04 31.04
C LEU A 47 -56.26 21.25 30.88
N GLU A 48 -55.83 22.40 30.35
CA GLU A 48 -54.42 22.79 30.24
C GLU A 48 -53.74 22.92 31.62
N SER A 49 -54.46 23.38 32.66
CA SER A 49 -53.94 23.43 34.04
C SER A 49 -53.84 22.06 34.73
N CYS A 50 -54.48 21.03 34.16
CA CYS A 50 -54.51 19.69 34.72
C CYS A 50 -53.32 18.84 34.23
N GLU A 51 -52.24 18.79 35.00
CA GLU A 51 -51.02 18.04 34.68
C GLU A 51 -51.20 16.53 34.46
N PHE A 52 -52.30 15.94 34.94
CA PHE A 52 -52.56 14.50 34.79
C PHE A 52 -53.08 14.12 33.40
N ILE A 53 -53.50 15.09 32.59
CA ILE A 53 -53.97 14.84 31.24
C ILE A 53 -52.75 14.75 30.31
N LYS A 54 -52.57 13.56 29.73
CA LYS A 54 -51.52 13.23 28.77
C LYS A 54 -52.19 12.79 27.47
N THR A 55 -51.40 12.67 26.40
CA THR A 55 -51.79 12.11 25.11
C THR A 55 -52.61 10.80 25.22
N SER A 56 -52.24 9.90 26.14
CA SER A 56 -52.91 8.61 26.35
C SER A 56 -54.02 8.61 27.42
N THR A 57 -54.37 9.78 27.96
CA THR A 57 -55.39 9.88 29.01
C THR A 57 -56.77 9.59 28.43
N GLN A 58 -57.54 8.75 29.12
CA GLN A 58 -58.89 8.40 28.71
C GLN A 58 -59.91 9.38 29.27
N TRP A 59 -60.92 9.73 28.47
CA TRP A 59 -62.03 10.61 28.87
C TRP A 59 -62.67 10.19 30.19
N ARG A 60 -62.89 8.89 30.43
CA ARG A 60 -63.49 8.40 31.68
C ARG A 60 -62.75 8.87 32.94
N LYS A 61 -61.41 8.87 32.90
CA LYS A 61 -60.57 9.30 34.02
C LYS A 61 -60.60 10.82 34.22
N VAL A 62 -60.75 11.57 33.14
CA VAL A 62 -60.90 13.03 33.18
C VAL A 62 -62.28 13.38 33.72
N GLN A 63 -63.33 12.74 33.22
CA GLN A 63 -64.69 12.94 33.69
C GLN A 63 -64.78 12.66 35.20
N GLU A 64 -64.35 11.48 35.67
CA GLU A 64 -64.41 11.12 37.10
C GLU A 64 -63.69 12.11 38.02
N ARG A 65 -62.58 12.72 37.56
CA ARG A 65 -61.81 13.68 38.36
C ARG A 65 -62.32 15.10 38.30
N LEU A 66 -62.98 15.48 37.21
CA LEU A 66 -63.40 16.86 36.95
C LEU A 66 -64.92 17.05 37.11
N GLU A 67 -65.70 15.99 37.33
CA GLU A 67 -67.17 16.05 37.39
C GLU A 67 -67.69 17.02 38.47
N ASP A 68 -66.95 17.17 39.57
CA ASP A 68 -67.29 18.06 40.69
C ASP A 68 -66.94 19.55 40.46
N ASP A 69 -66.25 19.90 39.37
CA ASP A 69 -65.85 21.30 39.09
C ASP A 69 -67.02 22.13 38.53
N GLU A 70 -67.24 23.34 39.07
CA GLU A 70 -68.30 24.26 38.62
C GLU A 70 -68.21 24.58 37.10
N ARG A 71 -67.00 24.56 36.52
CA ARG A 71 -66.78 24.83 35.09
C ARG A 71 -67.37 23.72 34.22
N CYS A 72 -67.38 22.48 34.70
CA CYS A 72 -68.06 21.39 34.01
C CYS A 72 -69.55 21.71 33.90
N SER A 73 -70.19 22.10 35.01
CA SER A 73 -71.63 22.38 35.07
C SER A 73 -72.13 23.46 34.10
N ARG A 74 -71.25 24.35 33.60
CA ARG A 74 -71.59 25.41 32.63
C ARG A 74 -71.67 24.94 31.18
N LEU A 75 -71.15 23.75 30.87
CA LEU A 75 -71.06 23.20 29.51
C LEU A 75 -71.85 21.89 29.40
N GLU A 76 -72.35 21.61 28.20
CA GLU A 76 -73.00 20.33 27.91
C GLU A 76 -71.99 19.19 27.86
N LYS A 77 -72.46 17.95 28.09
CA LYS A 77 -71.59 16.77 28.06
C LYS A 77 -70.90 16.58 26.71
N ILE A 78 -71.57 16.95 25.61
CA ILE A 78 -71.03 16.90 24.26
C ILE A 78 -69.89 17.92 24.12
N ASP A 79 -70.12 19.18 24.49
CA ASP A 79 -69.09 20.23 24.47
C ASP A 79 -67.85 19.84 25.28
N ARG A 80 -68.04 19.31 26.50
CA ARG A 80 -66.90 18.87 27.35
C ARG A 80 -66.07 17.79 26.67
N LEU A 81 -66.73 16.82 26.01
CA LEU A 81 -66.05 15.76 25.28
C LEU A 81 -65.33 16.30 24.04
N GLU A 82 -65.95 17.20 23.29
CA GLU A 82 -65.33 17.84 22.11
C GLU A 82 -64.08 18.65 22.51
N ILE A 83 -64.18 19.45 23.56
CA ILE A 83 -63.04 20.23 24.09
C ILE A 83 -61.92 19.31 24.57
N PHE A 84 -62.26 18.22 25.26
CA PHE A 84 -61.27 17.23 25.66
C PHE A 84 -60.60 16.56 24.45
N GLN A 85 -61.37 16.17 23.43
CA GLN A 85 -60.81 15.58 22.21
C GLN A 85 -59.93 16.56 21.44
N GLU A 86 -60.31 17.84 21.36
CA GLU A 86 -59.47 18.90 20.80
C GLU A 86 -58.17 19.03 21.57
N TYR A 87 -58.25 19.08 22.90
CA TYR A 87 -57.08 19.18 23.75
C TYR A 87 -56.13 17.99 23.58
N ILE A 88 -56.64 16.75 23.52
CA ILE A 88 -55.82 15.57 23.25
C ILE A 88 -55.17 15.64 21.87
N ARG A 89 -55.92 16.07 20.82
CA ARG A 89 -55.36 16.26 19.48
C ARG A 89 -54.24 17.32 19.47
N ASP A 90 -54.40 18.39 20.24
CA ASP A 90 -53.38 19.42 20.36
C ASP A 90 -52.13 18.92 21.12
N LEU A 91 -52.30 18.16 22.20
CA LEU A 91 -51.20 17.49 22.90
C LEU A 91 -50.46 16.48 22.00
N GLU A 92 -51.18 15.68 21.22
CA GLU A 92 -50.61 14.77 20.23
C GLU A 92 -49.78 15.52 19.19
N LYS A 93 -50.33 16.63 18.69
CA LYS A 93 -49.67 17.49 17.71
C LYS A 93 -48.41 18.14 18.29
N GLU A 94 -48.44 18.61 19.53
CA GLU A 94 -47.28 19.16 20.22
C GLU A 94 -46.20 18.09 20.45
N GLU A 95 -46.59 16.88 20.88
CA GLU A 95 -45.65 15.75 21.05
C GLU A 95 -44.99 15.36 19.72
N GLU A 96 -45.77 15.26 18.65
CA GLU A 96 -45.26 14.98 17.30
C GLU A 96 -44.36 16.12 16.80
N GLU A 97 -44.70 17.38 17.09
CA GLU A 97 -43.85 18.52 16.80
C GLU A 97 -42.53 18.47 17.57
N HIS A 98 -42.54 18.14 18.86
CA HIS A 98 -41.33 17.95 19.64
C HIS A 98 -40.46 16.81 19.11
N LYS A 99 -41.07 15.66 18.74
CA LYS A 99 -40.39 14.54 18.09
C LYS A 99 -39.76 14.96 16.77
N ARG A 100 -40.50 15.71 15.95
CA ARG A 100 -40.01 16.25 14.66
C ARG A 100 -38.84 17.21 14.88
N ILE A 101 -38.93 18.13 15.83
CA ILE A 101 -37.86 19.08 16.16
C ILE A 101 -36.62 18.33 16.65
N HIS A 102 -36.78 17.38 17.58
CA HIS A 102 -35.68 16.58 18.10
C HIS A 102 -34.99 15.78 16.99
N LYS A 103 -35.77 15.10 16.15
CA LYS A 103 -35.25 14.35 14.99
C LYS A 103 -34.48 15.25 14.02
N GLU A 104 -34.98 16.45 13.77
CA GLU A 104 -34.28 17.42 12.91
C GLU A 104 -33.02 17.99 13.57
N GLN A 105 -33.01 18.21 14.89
CA GLN A 105 -31.82 18.61 15.64
C GLN A 105 -30.72 17.54 15.57
N VAL A 106 -31.08 16.27 15.76
CA VAL A 106 -30.14 15.14 15.60
C VAL A 106 -29.58 15.13 14.18
N ARG A 107 -30.42 15.20 13.15
CA ARG A 107 -29.96 15.25 11.75
C ARG A 107 -29.05 16.42 11.44
N ARG A 108 -29.31 17.60 12.02
CA ARG A 108 -28.44 18.78 11.88
C ARG A 108 -27.09 18.56 12.56
N GLN A 109 -27.08 17.97 13.75
CA GLN A 109 -25.85 17.65 14.45
C GLN A 109 -25.03 16.61 13.70
N GLU A 110 -25.66 15.54 13.19
CA GLU A 110 -24.99 14.52 12.38
C GLU A 110 -24.39 15.11 11.10
N ARG A 111 -25.13 16.01 10.41
CA ARG A 111 -24.61 16.76 9.25
C ARG A 111 -23.38 17.58 9.64
N LYS A 112 -23.48 18.35 10.72
CA LYS A 112 -22.38 19.18 11.22
C LYS A 112 -21.15 18.34 11.55
N ASN A 113 -21.32 17.20 12.23
CA ASN A 113 -20.20 16.29 12.52
C ASN A 113 -19.52 15.81 11.22
N ARG A 114 -20.31 15.41 10.20
CA ARG A 114 -19.76 14.99 8.91
C ARG A 114 -18.99 16.11 8.20
N ASP A 115 -19.53 17.32 8.23
CA ASP A 115 -18.89 18.49 7.60
C ASP A 115 -17.61 18.90 8.34
N GLU A 116 -17.59 18.80 9.66
CA GLU A 116 -16.37 19.00 10.47
C GLU A 116 -15.30 17.95 10.16
N PHE A 117 -15.69 16.67 9.96
CA PHE A 117 -14.74 15.64 9.57
C PHE A 117 -14.23 15.86 8.14
N ARG A 118 -15.09 16.21 7.19
CA ARG A 118 -14.66 16.59 5.83
C ARG A 118 -13.66 17.73 5.87
N LYS A 119 -13.93 18.76 6.66
CA LYS A 119 -13.00 19.88 6.85
C LYS A 119 -11.65 19.41 7.40
N MET A 120 -11.62 18.51 8.38
CA MET A 120 -10.37 17.90 8.86
C MET A 120 -9.65 17.13 7.73
N LEU A 121 -10.39 16.36 6.91
CA LEU A 121 -9.79 15.67 5.77
C LEU A 121 -9.14 16.69 4.81
N GLU A 122 -9.83 17.78 4.48
CA GLU A 122 -9.30 18.85 3.61
C GLU A 122 -8.05 19.51 4.21
N GLU A 123 -8.01 19.75 5.52
CA GLU A 123 -6.83 20.26 6.22
C GLU A 123 -5.65 19.25 6.12
N HIS A 124 -5.90 17.96 6.35
CA HIS A 124 -4.89 16.92 6.20
C HIS A 124 -4.42 16.71 4.75
N VAL A 125 -5.28 16.99 3.76
CA VAL A 125 -4.91 17.07 2.35
C VAL A 125 -3.97 18.24 2.10
N ALA A 126 -4.31 19.43 2.61
CA ALA A 126 -3.47 20.61 2.45
C ALA A 126 -2.10 20.47 3.11
N GLU A 127 -2.03 19.77 4.25
CA GLU A 127 -0.79 19.44 4.97
C GLU A 127 0.03 18.35 4.28
N GLY A 128 -0.57 17.58 3.37
CA GLY A 128 0.07 16.47 2.67
C GLY A 128 0.11 15.15 3.45
N MET A 129 -0.64 15.04 4.55
CA MET A 129 -0.85 13.75 5.23
C MET A 129 -1.74 12.82 4.39
N LEU A 130 -2.75 13.39 3.75
CA LEU A 130 -3.58 12.70 2.76
C LEU A 130 -3.03 12.96 1.37
N THR A 131 -2.58 11.89 0.72
CA THR A 131 -2.10 11.89 -0.66
C THR A 131 -2.93 10.88 -1.45
N ALA A 132 -2.91 10.96 -2.79
CA ALA A 132 -3.62 10.01 -3.67
C ALA A 132 -3.28 8.53 -3.41
N LYS A 133 -2.17 8.23 -2.72
CA LYS A 133 -1.73 6.87 -2.37
C LYS A 133 -2.02 6.46 -0.91
N THR A 134 -2.55 7.36 -0.09
CA THR A 134 -2.82 7.10 1.34
C THR A 134 -3.93 6.06 1.50
N ARG A 135 -3.74 5.11 2.42
CA ARG A 135 -4.73 4.05 2.70
C ARG A 135 -5.56 4.39 3.94
N TRP A 136 -6.83 3.95 3.92
CA TRP A 136 -7.74 4.13 5.06
C TRP A 136 -7.16 3.61 6.38
N ARG A 137 -6.49 2.45 6.36
CA ARG A 137 -5.92 1.85 7.58
C ARG A 137 -4.90 2.77 8.25
N ASP A 138 -4.01 3.35 7.44
CA ASP A 138 -2.90 4.17 7.92
C ASP A 138 -3.40 5.54 8.38
N TYR A 139 -4.42 6.07 7.68
CA TYR A 139 -5.08 7.30 8.07
C TYR A 139 -5.94 7.14 9.32
N CYS A 140 -6.79 6.11 9.37
CA CYS A 140 -7.64 5.78 10.51
C CYS A 140 -6.82 5.56 11.79
N ALA A 141 -5.64 4.93 11.69
CA ALA A 141 -4.74 4.79 12.84
C ALA A 141 -4.31 6.13 13.45
N GLN A 142 -4.25 7.20 12.65
CA GLN A 142 -3.88 8.55 13.09
C GLN A 142 -5.09 9.33 13.62
N VAL A 143 -6.27 9.17 13.02
CA VAL A 143 -7.45 9.98 13.36
C VAL A 143 -8.46 9.31 14.30
N LYS A 144 -8.31 8.01 14.59
CA LYS A 144 -9.26 7.24 15.42
C LYS A 144 -9.54 7.85 16.80
N ASP A 145 -8.56 8.55 17.36
CA ASP A 145 -8.63 9.14 18.70
C ASP A 145 -9.08 10.62 18.65
N SER A 146 -9.23 11.20 17.45
CA SER A 146 -9.65 12.59 17.26
C SER A 146 -11.13 12.76 17.60
N SER A 147 -11.47 13.85 18.29
CA SER A 147 -12.85 14.17 18.71
C SER A 147 -13.84 14.20 17.53
N VAL A 148 -13.41 14.76 16.40
CA VAL A 148 -14.24 14.89 15.19
C VAL A 148 -14.52 13.51 14.56
N TYR A 149 -13.53 12.61 14.54
CA TYR A 149 -13.73 11.25 14.04
C TYR A 149 -14.73 10.49 14.91
N LEU A 150 -14.59 10.56 16.24
CA LEU A 150 -15.52 9.92 17.18
C LEU A 150 -16.94 10.50 17.07
N ALA A 151 -17.07 11.80 16.82
CA ALA A 151 -18.36 12.46 16.61
C ALA A 151 -19.06 11.94 15.34
N VAL A 152 -18.33 11.67 14.26
CA VAL A 152 -18.93 11.07 13.05
C VAL A 152 -19.16 9.58 13.19
N ALA A 153 -18.24 8.86 13.84
CA ALA A 153 -18.37 7.42 14.07
C ALA A 153 -19.55 7.06 14.99
N SER A 154 -19.98 8.00 15.84
CA SER A 154 -21.16 7.83 16.69
C SER A 154 -22.49 8.18 16.02
N ASN A 155 -22.48 8.73 14.79
CA ASN A 155 -23.70 8.99 14.04
C ASN A 155 -24.37 7.68 13.62
N ILE A 156 -25.69 7.62 13.70
CA ILE A 156 -26.47 6.44 13.28
C ILE A 156 -26.88 6.49 11.81
N SER A 157 -26.82 7.68 11.20
CA SER A 157 -27.33 7.95 9.85
C SER A 157 -26.35 8.79 9.01
N GLY A 158 -26.37 8.53 7.70
CA GLY A 158 -25.56 9.21 6.70
C GLY A 158 -24.22 8.52 6.42
N SER A 159 -23.32 9.22 5.73
CA SER A 159 -22.01 8.70 5.35
C SER A 159 -21.15 8.43 6.59
N MET A 160 -20.53 7.25 6.63
CA MET A 160 -19.58 6.86 7.67
C MET A 160 -18.24 7.60 7.47
N PRO A 161 -17.37 7.67 8.50
CA PRO A 161 -16.06 8.28 8.35
C PRO A 161 -15.24 7.68 7.20
N LYS A 162 -15.38 6.37 6.95
CA LYS A 162 -14.72 5.68 5.83
C LYS A 162 -15.25 6.15 4.48
N ASP A 163 -16.56 6.33 4.33
CA ASP A 163 -17.16 6.77 3.06
C ASP A 163 -16.72 8.21 2.75
N LEU A 164 -16.68 9.09 3.77
CA LEU A 164 -16.17 10.46 3.65
C LEU A 164 -14.69 10.49 3.23
N PHE A 165 -13.89 9.56 3.75
CA PHE A 165 -12.50 9.41 3.34
C PHE A 165 -12.40 8.91 1.88
N GLU A 166 -13.22 7.93 1.48
CA GLU A 166 -13.22 7.41 0.12
C GLU A 166 -13.61 8.48 -0.90
N ASP A 167 -14.62 9.32 -0.60
CA ASP A 167 -14.99 10.48 -1.42
C ASP A 167 -13.77 11.39 -1.67
N VAL A 168 -13.04 11.77 -0.61
CA VAL A 168 -11.84 12.63 -0.72
C VAL A 168 -10.70 11.93 -1.46
N MET A 169 -10.51 10.62 -1.26
CA MET A 169 -9.48 9.86 -1.97
C MET A 169 -9.76 9.77 -3.47
N GLU A 170 -11.03 9.60 -3.87
CA GLU A 170 -11.43 9.62 -5.28
C GLU A 170 -11.17 10.99 -5.91
N GLU A 171 -11.46 12.08 -5.19
CA GLU A 171 -11.15 13.44 -5.63
C GLU A 171 -9.64 13.67 -5.78
N LEU A 172 -8.83 13.22 -4.82
CA LEU A 172 -7.37 13.33 -4.87
C LEU A 172 -6.76 12.52 -6.01
N GLU A 173 -7.21 11.28 -6.21
CA GLU A 173 -6.72 10.43 -7.30
C GLU A 173 -7.08 11.05 -8.65
N LYS A 174 -8.32 11.55 -8.79
CA LYS A 174 -8.74 12.25 -10.01
C LYS A 174 -7.87 13.49 -10.25
N GLN A 175 -7.64 14.32 -9.22
CA GLN A 175 -6.79 15.50 -9.34
C GLN A 175 -5.36 15.12 -9.72
N TYR A 176 -4.80 14.08 -9.11
CA TYR A 176 -3.47 13.57 -9.44
C TYR A 176 -3.37 13.11 -10.90
N GLN A 177 -4.38 12.38 -11.41
CA GLN A 177 -4.39 11.94 -12.80
C GLN A 177 -4.55 13.10 -13.78
N ASP A 178 -5.42 14.07 -13.48
CA ASP A 178 -5.63 15.26 -14.30
C ASP A 178 -4.35 16.12 -14.35
N ASP A 179 -3.70 16.34 -13.20
CA ASP A 179 -2.44 17.07 -13.09
C ASP A 179 -1.31 16.34 -13.82
N LYS A 180 -1.21 15.01 -13.65
CA LYS A 180 -0.24 14.17 -14.37
C LYS A 180 -0.44 14.26 -15.88
N ALA A 181 -1.68 14.29 -16.36
CA ALA A 181 -1.98 14.44 -17.77
C ALA A 181 -1.53 15.81 -18.30
N ARG A 182 -1.82 16.89 -17.58
CA ARG A 182 -1.40 18.25 -17.94
C ARG A 182 0.12 18.40 -17.99
N ILE A 183 0.84 17.91 -16.98
CA ILE A 183 2.31 17.96 -16.97
C ILE A 183 2.88 17.13 -18.12
N LYS A 184 2.33 15.93 -18.37
CA LYS A 184 2.77 15.10 -19.49
C LYS A 184 2.58 15.79 -20.84
N GLU A 185 1.49 16.54 -21.00
CA GLU A 185 1.23 17.35 -22.20
C GLU A 185 2.21 18.53 -22.31
N ALA A 186 2.50 19.22 -21.20
CA ALA A 186 3.50 20.30 -21.15
C ALA A 186 4.92 19.81 -21.48
N VAL A 187 5.29 18.62 -20.98
CA VAL A 187 6.57 17.96 -21.32
C VAL A 187 6.59 17.59 -22.80
N LYS A 188 5.51 17.01 -23.33
CA LYS A 188 5.43 16.62 -24.76
C LYS A 188 5.47 17.82 -25.71
N SER A 189 4.86 18.94 -25.31
CA SER A 189 4.89 20.18 -26.10
C SER A 189 6.24 20.91 -26.00
N GLY A 190 7.19 20.40 -25.21
CA GLY A 190 8.53 20.97 -25.06
C GLY A 190 8.57 22.21 -24.16
N LYS A 191 7.48 22.53 -23.47
CA LYS A 191 7.45 23.62 -22.49
C LYS A 191 8.26 23.29 -21.24
N ILE A 192 8.24 22.01 -20.86
CA ILE A 192 9.02 21.47 -19.75
C ILE A 192 10.12 20.56 -20.34
N PRO A 193 11.41 20.93 -20.23
CA PRO A 193 12.51 20.07 -20.66
C PRO A 193 12.45 18.70 -19.97
N MET A 194 12.77 17.64 -20.70
CA MET A 194 12.77 16.28 -20.19
C MET A 194 14.22 15.80 -20.00
N THR A 195 14.78 15.99 -18.80
CA THR A 195 16.18 15.59 -18.51
C THR A 195 16.26 14.81 -17.19
N THR A 196 17.09 13.76 -17.13
CA THR A 196 17.29 12.96 -15.90
C THR A 196 17.95 13.75 -14.77
N SER A 197 18.63 14.86 -15.08
CA SER A 197 19.34 15.70 -14.10
C SER A 197 18.46 16.76 -13.43
N TRP A 198 17.13 16.67 -13.57
CA TRP A 198 16.22 17.64 -12.98
C TRP A 198 16.17 17.51 -11.46
N THR A 199 16.26 18.63 -10.76
CA THR A 199 15.94 18.69 -9.34
C THR A 199 14.44 18.96 -9.14
N LEU A 200 13.93 18.64 -7.94
CA LEU A 200 12.55 18.96 -7.58
C LEU A 200 12.28 20.47 -7.70
N GLU A 201 13.27 21.31 -7.33
CA GLU A 201 13.16 22.77 -7.39
C GLU A 201 13.08 23.28 -8.84
N ASP A 202 13.87 22.70 -9.75
CA ASP A 202 13.80 23.02 -11.18
C ASP A 202 12.43 22.65 -11.76
N PHE A 203 11.89 21.51 -11.34
CA PHE A 203 10.57 21.04 -11.77
C PHE A 203 9.45 21.92 -11.22
N GLU A 204 9.46 22.25 -9.93
CA GLU A 204 8.50 23.17 -9.32
C GLU A 204 8.54 24.53 -10.00
N THR A 205 9.72 25.06 -10.32
CA THR A 205 9.89 26.33 -11.03
C THR A 205 9.32 26.25 -12.46
N ALA A 206 9.67 25.22 -13.24
CA ALA A 206 9.16 25.05 -14.60
C ALA A 206 7.63 24.87 -14.66
N VAL A 207 7.06 24.18 -13.66
CA VAL A 207 5.61 23.99 -13.56
C VAL A 207 4.91 25.29 -13.15
N THR A 208 5.50 26.08 -12.25
CA THR A 208 4.91 27.35 -11.80
C THR A 208 5.04 28.48 -12.81
N GLU A 209 6.10 28.48 -13.62
CA GLU A 209 6.28 29.43 -14.73
C GLU A 209 5.28 29.19 -15.87
N ASP A 210 4.80 27.96 -16.03
CA ASP A 210 3.85 27.63 -17.09
C ASP A 210 2.39 27.99 -16.69
N ASP A 211 1.81 28.93 -17.44
CA ASP A 211 0.44 29.39 -17.23
C ASP A 211 -0.63 28.27 -17.32
N THR A 212 -0.35 27.19 -18.06
CA THR A 212 -1.28 26.06 -18.24
C THR A 212 -1.27 25.07 -17.07
N LEU A 213 -0.27 25.18 -16.20
CA LEU A 213 -0.08 24.31 -15.03
C LEU A 213 -0.37 25.03 -13.70
N LYS A 214 -0.84 26.28 -13.76
CA LYS A 214 -1.32 27.00 -12.58
C LYS A 214 -2.46 26.22 -11.90
N GLY A 215 -2.32 26.04 -10.59
CA GLY A 215 -3.30 25.36 -9.73
C GLY A 215 -2.93 23.92 -9.37
N ILE A 216 -1.88 23.35 -9.95
CA ILE A 216 -1.33 22.07 -9.49
C ILE A 216 -0.75 22.29 -8.08
N THR A 217 -1.09 21.41 -7.13
CA THR A 217 -0.60 21.51 -5.75
C THR A 217 0.84 21.03 -5.65
N ASN A 218 1.64 21.59 -4.71
CA ASN A 218 3.03 21.18 -4.51
C ASN A 218 3.15 19.66 -4.19
N ILE A 219 2.18 19.10 -3.48
CA ILE A 219 2.09 17.66 -3.19
C ILE A 219 1.98 16.86 -4.50
N ASN A 220 1.09 17.25 -5.41
CA ASN A 220 0.97 16.58 -6.71
C ASN A 220 2.22 16.78 -7.57
N MET A 221 2.83 17.97 -7.55
CA MET A 221 4.11 18.21 -8.24
C MET A 221 5.18 17.23 -7.79
N LYS A 222 5.37 17.05 -6.47
CA LYS A 222 6.31 16.08 -5.90
C LYS A 222 6.00 14.65 -6.33
N LEU A 223 4.75 14.21 -6.19
CA LEU A 223 4.33 12.86 -6.58
C LEU A 223 4.53 12.58 -8.07
N ILE A 224 4.30 13.58 -8.93
CA ILE A 224 4.50 13.45 -10.37
C ILE A 224 5.99 13.48 -10.69
N PHE A 225 6.77 14.34 -10.06
CA PHE A 225 8.23 14.38 -10.21
C PHE A 225 8.86 13.03 -9.86
N ASP A 226 8.53 12.46 -8.70
CA ASP A 226 9.03 11.15 -8.27
C ASP A 226 8.70 10.06 -9.31
N ASP A 227 7.47 10.02 -9.81
CA ASP A 227 7.04 9.08 -10.88
C ASP A 227 7.82 9.31 -12.19
N GLN A 228 8.11 10.56 -12.56
CA GLN A 228 8.89 10.86 -13.76
C GLN A 228 10.36 10.47 -13.60
N VAL A 229 10.98 10.76 -12.46
CA VAL A 229 12.38 10.40 -12.17
C VAL A 229 12.53 8.88 -12.12
N GLU A 230 11.63 8.17 -11.45
CA GLU A 230 11.61 6.71 -11.42
C GLU A 230 11.51 6.15 -12.85
N ARG A 231 10.59 6.68 -13.66
CA ARG A 231 10.43 6.26 -15.07
C ARG A 231 11.66 6.58 -15.94
N LEU A 232 12.37 7.67 -15.68
CA LEU A 232 13.61 8.01 -16.40
C LEU A 232 14.75 7.07 -15.98
N ARG A 233 14.92 6.83 -14.68
CA ARG A 233 15.91 5.89 -14.14
C ARG A 233 15.67 4.46 -14.65
N GLU A 234 14.42 4.02 -14.71
CA GLU A 234 14.10 2.72 -15.31
C GLU A 234 14.49 2.62 -16.79
N LYS A 235 14.31 3.70 -17.56
CA LYS A 235 14.74 3.76 -18.97
C LYS A 235 16.26 3.71 -19.08
N GLU A 236 16.97 4.46 -18.24
CA GLU A 236 18.43 4.44 -18.19
C GLU A 236 18.98 3.06 -17.81
N VAL A 237 18.39 2.38 -16.82
CA VAL A 237 18.77 1.01 -16.46
C VAL A 237 18.50 0.04 -17.62
N LYS A 238 17.37 0.18 -18.31
CA LYS A 238 17.05 -0.64 -19.50
C LYS A 238 18.04 -0.38 -20.65
N GLU A 239 18.42 0.86 -20.87
CA GLU A 239 19.41 1.22 -21.87
C GLU A 239 20.83 0.78 -21.48
N ALA A 240 21.23 0.94 -20.22
CA ALA A 240 22.50 0.47 -19.70
C ALA A 240 22.62 -1.05 -19.83
N LYS A 241 21.55 -1.80 -19.50
CA LYS A 241 21.49 -3.25 -19.69
C LYS A 241 21.55 -3.63 -21.18
N LYS A 242 20.96 -2.83 -22.06
CA LYS A 242 21.07 -3.03 -23.52
C LYS A 242 22.50 -2.78 -23.98
N ARG A 243 23.14 -1.68 -23.56
CA ARG A 243 24.54 -1.35 -23.87
C ARG A 243 25.49 -2.42 -23.35
N GLN A 244 25.28 -2.91 -22.12
CA GLN A 244 26.05 -4.01 -21.55
C GLN A 244 25.96 -5.27 -22.42
N ARG A 245 24.76 -5.69 -22.83
CA ARG A 245 24.58 -6.88 -23.70
C ARG A 245 25.27 -6.71 -25.05
N LEU A 246 25.22 -5.52 -25.62
CA LEU A 246 25.92 -5.21 -26.86
C LEU A 246 27.44 -5.31 -26.65
N GLY A 247 27.93 -4.84 -25.51
CA GLY A 247 29.33 -4.96 -25.11
C GLY A 247 29.77 -6.41 -24.95
N GLU A 248 28.99 -7.22 -24.21
CA GLU A 248 29.22 -8.67 -24.06
C GLU A 248 29.29 -9.39 -25.41
N ASN A 249 28.33 -9.11 -26.32
CA ASN A 249 28.34 -9.70 -27.66
C ASN A 249 29.59 -9.32 -28.47
N PHE A 250 30.05 -8.07 -28.35
CA PHE A 250 31.27 -7.62 -29.03
C PHE A 250 32.52 -8.24 -28.41
N SER A 251 32.60 -8.32 -27.09
CA SER A 251 33.68 -9.03 -26.39
C SER A 251 33.76 -10.50 -26.82
N ASP A 252 32.63 -11.19 -26.93
CA ASP A 252 32.57 -12.57 -27.43
C ASP A 252 33.11 -12.68 -28.87
N LEU A 253 32.76 -11.73 -29.75
CA LEU A 253 33.33 -11.63 -31.09
C LEU A 253 34.86 -11.45 -31.03
N LEU A 254 35.36 -10.52 -30.22
CA LEU A 254 36.80 -10.26 -30.08
C LEU A 254 37.56 -11.50 -29.61
N TYR A 255 37.02 -12.26 -28.67
CA TYR A 255 37.64 -13.53 -28.23
C TYR A 255 37.57 -14.64 -29.28
N SER A 256 36.58 -14.59 -30.19
CA SER A 256 36.47 -15.54 -31.31
C SER A 256 37.52 -15.28 -32.41
N ILE A 257 37.95 -14.02 -32.58
CA ILE A 257 38.95 -13.61 -33.59
C ILE A 257 40.35 -14.01 -33.11
N LYS A 258 40.90 -15.06 -33.72
CA LYS A 258 42.22 -15.61 -33.36
C LYS A 258 43.40 -14.69 -33.71
N GLU A 259 43.20 -13.73 -34.60
CA GLU A 259 44.22 -12.79 -35.07
C GLU A 259 44.48 -11.67 -34.05
N ILE A 260 43.55 -11.44 -33.13
CA ILE A 260 43.77 -10.52 -32.02
C ILE A 260 44.73 -11.18 -31.03
N SER A 261 45.90 -10.58 -30.91
CA SER A 261 47.02 -11.04 -30.11
C SER A 261 47.36 -10.02 -29.01
N ALA A 262 48.17 -10.43 -28.04
CA ALA A 262 48.65 -9.57 -26.96
C ALA A 262 49.45 -8.33 -27.44
N SER A 263 49.90 -8.30 -28.68
CA SER A 263 50.59 -7.16 -29.29
C SER A 263 49.75 -6.43 -30.35
N SER A 264 48.52 -6.87 -30.60
CA SER A 264 47.68 -6.26 -31.63
C SER A 264 47.25 -4.86 -31.19
N THR A 265 47.32 -3.90 -32.11
CA THR A 265 46.82 -2.54 -31.89
C THR A 265 45.34 -2.45 -32.26
N TRP A 266 44.65 -1.43 -31.73
CA TRP A 266 43.26 -1.16 -32.07
C TRP A 266 43.09 -0.98 -33.57
N ASP A 267 43.92 -0.14 -34.20
CA ASP A 267 43.78 0.21 -35.63
C ASP A 267 44.03 -0.99 -36.55
N ASP A 268 44.99 -1.86 -36.23
CA ASP A 268 45.27 -3.06 -37.02
C ASP A 268 44.14 -4.10 -36.88
N SER A 269 43.54 -4.20 -35.69
CA SER A 269 42.48 -5.18 -35.42
C SER A 269 41.11 -4.69 -35.87
N LYS A 270 40.91 -3.37 -35.96
CA LYS A 270 39.65 -2.74 -36.37
C LYS A 270 39.17 -3.27 -37.71
N ALA A 271 40.08 -3.47 -38.68
CA ALA A 271 39.77 -4.03 -39.99
C ALA A 271 39.11 -5.43 -39.95
N LEU A 272 39.28 -6.19 -38.85
CA LEU A 272 38.77 -7.55 -38.72
C LEU A 272 37.31 -7.60 -38.26
N PHE A 273 36.86 -6.58 -37.52
CA PHE A 273 35.51 -6.53 -36.96
C PHE A 273 34.71 -5.30 -37.37
N GLU A 274 35.28 -4.34 -38.11
CA GLU A 274 34.60 -3.11 -38.55
C GLU A 274 33.32 -3.41 -39.35
N ASP A 275 33.33 -4.47 -40.15
CA ASP A 275 32.15 -4.90 -40.90
C ASP A 275 31.14 -5.70 -40.09
N SER A 276 31.53 -6.17 -38.91
CA SER A 276 30.73 -7.04 -38.06
C SER A 276 29.55 -6.31 -37.44
N GLN A 277 28.45 -7.04 -37.24
CA GLN A 277 27.21 -6.48 -36.71
C GLN A 277 27.37 -6.02 -35.26
N GLU A 278 28.22 -6.71 -34.51
CA GLU A 278 28.49 -6.49 -33.09
C GLU A 278 29.18 -5.13 -32.87
N TYR A 279 30.14 -4.78 -33.73
CA TYR A 279 30.83 -3.48 -33.70
C TYR A 279 29.87 -2.34 -34.11
N LYS A 280 29.15 -2.51 -35.22
CA LYS A 280 28.17 -1.50 -35.70
C LYS A 280 27.05 -1.25 -34.68
N ALA A 281 26.73 -2.22 -33.82
CA ALA A 281 25.67 -2.11 -32.83
C ALA A 281 26.07 -1.32 -31.57
N LEU A 282 27.36 -1.22 -31.23
CA LEU A 282 27.80 -0.53 -30.01
C LEU A 282 27.66 1.00 -30.07
N ASP A 283 27.52 1.56 -31.28
CA ASP A 283 27.44 2.99 -31.63
C ASP A 283 28.58 3.92 -31.15
N SER A 284 29.32 3.50 -30.13
CA SER A 284 30.38 4.23 -29.46
C SER A 284 31.73 3.57 -29.77
N GLU A 285 32.55 4.27 -30.55
CA GLU A 285 33.92 3.85 -30.83
C GLU A 285 34.78 3.85 -29.56
N THR A 286 34.54 4.76 -28.61
CA THR A 286 35.26 4.79 -27.32
C THR A 286 34.96 3.56 -26.48
N TYR A 287 33.68 3.19 -26.36
CA TYR A 287 33.29 1.99 -25.62
C TYR A 287 33.81 0.71 -26.30
N SER A 288 33.77 0.67 -27.64
CA SER A 288 34.34 -0.44 -28.40
C SER A 288 35.85 -0.58 -28.21
N ARG A 289 36.58 0.55 -28.15
CA ARG A 289 38.03 0.59 -27.87
C ARG A 289 38.34 0.04 -26.47
N GLU A 290 37.59 0.48 -25.46
CA GLU A 290 37.75 0.00 -24.08
C GLU A 290 37.59 -1.54 -23.99
N LEU A 291 36.56 -2.09 -24.63
CA LEU A 291 36.34 -3.55 -24.68
C LEU A 291 37.49 -4.30 -25.38
N PHE A 292 38.06 -3.72 -26.44
CA PHE A 292 39.24 -4.28 -27.11
C PHE A 292 40.49 -4.23 -26.22
N GLU A 293 40.73 -3.11 -25.56
CA GLU A 293 41.86 -2.97 -24.64
C GLU A 293 41.76 -3.97 -23.48
N GLU A 294 40.56 -4.16 -22.93
CA GLU A 294 40.27 -5.19 -21.92
C GLU A 294 40.59 -6.60 -22.47
N CYS A 295 40.16 -6.92 -23.69
CA CYS A 295 40.49 -8.19 -24.35
C CYS A 295 42.02 -8.38 -24.51
N VAL A 296 42.75 -7.34 -24.93
CA VAL A 296 44.21 -7.41 -25.10
C VAL A 296 44.92 -7.58 -23.76
N VAL A 297 44.43 -6.93 -22.69
CA VAL A 297 44.95 -7.12 -21.32
C VAL A 297 44.74 -8.57 -20.87
N HIS A 298 43.54 -9.12 -21.06
CA HIS A 298 43.26 -10.53 -20.76
C HIS A 298 44.15 -11.48 -21.58
N LEU A 299 44.44 -11.17 -22.84
CA LEU A 299 45.37 -11.95 -23.66
C LEU A 299 46.81 -11.87 -23.13
N LYS A 300 47.28 -10.70 -22.70
CA LYS A 300 48.61 -10.52 -22.07
C LYS A 300 48.71 -11.27 -20.76
N GLU A 301 47.70 -11.20 -19.91
CA GLU A 301 47.63 -11.93 -18.64
C GLU A 301 47.65 -13.44 -18.88
N ARG A 302 46.86 -13.94 -19.84
CA ARG A 302 46.85 -15.35 -20.21
C ARG A 302 48.21 -15.84 -20.71
N LEU A 303 49.02 -14.98 -21.34
CA LEU A 303 50.40 -15.33 -21.74
C LEU A 303 51.35 -15.34 -20.54
N LYS A 304 51.29 -14.34 -19.66
CA LYS A 304 52.09 -14.29 -18.43
C LYS A 304 51.77 -15.46 -17.51
N GLU A 305 50.51 -15.85 -17.41
CA GLU A 305 50.09 -17.01 -16.62
C GLU A 305 50.67 -18.31 -17.17
N LYS A 306 50.65 -18.48 -18.50
CA LYS A 306 51.30 -19.64 -19.15
C LYS A 306 52.81 -19.64 -18.93
N GLU A 307 53.45 -18.48 -18.88
CA GLU A 307 54.87 -18.34 -18.55
C GLU A 307 55.13 -18.72 -17.09
N ARG A 308 54.35 -18.17 -16.15
CA ARG A 308 54.41 -18.51 -14.73
C ARG A 308 54.21 -20.00 -14.49
N LEU A 309 53.22 -20.63 -15.11
CA LEU A 309 53.01 -22.08 -15.00
C LEU A 309 54.19 -22.89 -15.54
N ARG A 310 54.85 -22.44 -16.61
CA ARG A 310 56.07 -23.10 -17.12
C ARG A 310 57.25 -22.91 -16.17
N GLU A 311 57.39 -21.75 -15.57
CA GLU A 311 58.42 -21.47 -14.56
C GLU A 311 58.18 -22.30 -13.30
N GLU A 312 56.94 -22.38 -12.83
CA GLU A 312 56.54 -23.25 -11.72
C GLU A 312 56.79 -24.73 -12.04
N GLU A 313 56.50 -25.18 -13.26
CA GLU A 313 56.79 -26.54 -13.70
C GLU A 313 58.30 -26.81 -13.73
N LYS A 314 59.11 -25.86 -14.23
CA LYS A 314 60.58 -25.95 -14.22
C LYS A 314 61.13 -25.97 -12.79
N ALA A 315 60.67 -25.08 -11.93
CA ALA A 315 61.06 -25.00 -10.53
C ALA A 315 60.67 -26.27 -9.76
N ARG A 316 59.52 -26.86 -10.07
CA ARG A 316 59.11 -28.16 -9.52
C ARG A 316 60.04 -29.29 -9.96
N LYS A 317 60.38 -29.37 -11.26
CA LYS A 317 61.31 -30.38 -11.79
C LYS A 317 62.72 -30.22 -11.24
N GLU A 318 63.17 -28.98 -11.01
CA GLU A 318 64.46 -28.68 -10.39
C GLU A 318 64.48 -29.14 -8.92
N LYS A 319 63.48 -28.77 -8.12
CA LYS A 319 63.32 -29.23 -6.74
C LYS A 319 63.31 -30.76 -6.64
N GLU A 320 62.64 -31.45 -7.57
CA GLU A 320 62.61 -32.92 -7.61
C GLU A 320 64.01 -33.53 -7.89
N ARG A 321 64.79 -32.92 -8.79
CA ARG A 321 66.17 -33.33 -9.08
C ARG A 321 67.09 -33.09 -7.90
N GLU A 322 67.00 -31.93 -7.26
CA GLU A 322 67.75 -31.61 -6.05
C GLU A 322 67.43 -32.59 -4.92
N GLU A 323 66.15 -32.94 -4.74
CA GLU A 323 65.76 -33.93 -3.74
C GLU A 323 66.35 -35.31 -4.06
N LYS A 324 66.32 -35.74 -5.32
CA LYS A 324 66.90 -37.00 -5.78
C LYS A 324 68.41 -37.06 -5.57
N GLU A 325 69.14 -35.98 -5.90
CA GLU A 325 70.58 -35.88 -5.66
C GLU A 325 70.90 -35.90 -4.16
N ARG A 326 70.13 -35.18 -3.33
CA ARG A 326 70.27 -35.24 -1.86
C ARG A 326 70.02 -36.64 -1.30
N ARG A 327 69.07 -37.40 -1.86
CA ARG A 327 68.84 -38.81 -1.47
C ARG A 327 70.02 -39.70 -1.83
N LYS A 328 70.53 -39.61 -3.07
CA LYS A 328 71.73 -40.35 -3.52
C LYS A 328 72.96 -40.01 -2.68
N GLU A 329 73.16 -38.73 -2.35
CA GLU A 329 74.28 -38.28 -1.53
C GLU A 329 74.19 -38.85 -0.11
N LYS A 330 72.99 -38.87 0.48
CA LYS A 330 72.73 -39.53 1.78
C LYS A 330 73.04 -41.03 1.73
N GLU A 331 72.58 -41.73 0.69
CA GLU A 331 72.86 -43.17 0.49
C GLU A 331 74.37 -43.44 0.32
N LYS A 332 75.09 -42.62 -0.45
CA LYS A 332 76.54 -42.74 -0.62
C LYS A 332 77.28 -42.54 0.71
N LYS A 333 76.93 -41.49 1.47
CA LYS A 333 77.51 -41.22 2.79
C LYS A 333 77.20 -42.35 3.79
N GLU A 334 76.02 -42.95 3.72
CA GLU A 334 75.67 -44.12 4.54
C GLU A 334 76.51 -45.35 4.16
N LYS A 335 76.69 -45.60 2.86
CA LYS A 335 77.53 -46.70 2.36
C LYS A 335 78.99 -46.54 2.79
N GLU A 336 79.58 -45.35 2.66
CA GLU A 336 80.93 -45.05 3.12
C GLU A 336 81.08 -45.22 4.65
N ARG A 337 80.06 -44.86 5.44
CA ARG A 337 80.06 -45.10 6.89
C ARG A 337 80.06 -46.60 7.23
N LYS A 338 79.21 -47.38 6.55
CA LYS A 338 79.15 -48.85 6.71
C LYS A 338 80.45 -49.54 6.29
N GLU A 339 81.10 -49.06 5.24
CA GLU A 339 82.40 -49.57 4.79
C GLU A 339 83.51 -49.26 5.80
N LYS A 340 83.59 -48.02 6.28
CA LYS A 340 84.53 -47.64 7.36
C LYS A 340 84.31 -48.43 8.65
N GLU A 341 83.06 -48.78 9.00
CA GLU A 341 82.79 -49.66 10.14
C GLU A 341 83.30 -51.09 9.90
N ARG A 342 83.05 -51.66 8.72
CA ARG A 342 83.57 -53.00 8.35
C ARG A 342 85.10 -53.06 8.35
N ASP A 343 85.77 -52.01 7.87
CA ASP A 343 87.23 -51.98 7.86
C ASP A 343 87.80 -51.89 9.28
N LYS A 344 87.20 -51.08 10.16
CA LYS A 344 87.54 -51.04 11.59
C LYS A 344 87.29 -52.37 12.29
N GLU A 345 86.23 -53.08 11.91
CA GLU A 345 85.92 -54.41 12.43
C GLU A 345 86.98 -55.44 11.99
N LYS A 346 87.37 -55.43 10.70
CA LYS A 346 88.46 -56.27 10.18
C LYS A 346 89.82 -55.96 10.82
N GLU A 347 90.13 -54.69 11.09
CA GLU A 347 91.34 -54.30 11.83
C GLU A 347 91.32 -54.89 13.24
N ARG A 348 90.21 -54.74 13.96
CA ARG A 348 90.06 -55.32 15.30
C ARG A 348 90.15 -56.84 15.29
N GLU A 349 89.68 -57.51 14.24
CA GLU A 349 89.84 -58.95 14.08
C GLU A 349 91.30 -59.36 13.82
N LYS A 350 92.00 -58.62 12.94
CA LYS A 350 93.42 -58.85 12.68
C LYS A 350 94.28 -58.64 13.92
N ASP A 351 93.96 -57.66 14.74
CA ASP A 351 94.68 -57.39 15.98
C ASP A 351 94.45 -58.51 17.02
N LYS A 352 93.21 -59.00 17.13
CA LYS A 352 92.88 -60.20 17.92
C LYS A 352 93.56 -61.47 17.40
N GLY A 353 93.76 -61.59 16.09
CA GLY A 353 94.50 -62.70 15.48
C GLY A 353 96.01 -62.62 15.76
N LYS A 354 96.57 -61.40 15.78
CA LYS A 354 98.01 -61.17 16.02
C LYS A 354 98.42 -61.41 17.47
N ASP A 355 97.52 -61.17 18.43
CA ASP A 355 97.80 -61.50 19.83
C ASP A 355 97.78 -63.02 20.08
N ARG A 356 97.04 -63.79 19.26
CA ARG A 356 97.08 -65.26 19.34
C ARG A 356 98.39 -65.85 18.83
N SER A 357 99.03 -65.25 17.82
CA SER A 357 100.30 -65.78 17.30
C SER A 357 101.51 -65.58 18.23
N ARG A 358 101.35 -64.90 19.38
CA ARG A 358 102.43 -64.76 20.36
C ARG A 358 102.28 -65.65 21.60
N LYS A 359 101.20 -66.42 21.73
CA LYS A 359 100.96 -67.20 22.95
C LYS A 359 101.00 -68.72 22.77
N ASP A 360 101.07 -69.24 21.55
CA ASP A 360 100.92 -70.68 21.31
C ASP A 360 102.25 -71.45 21.18
N GLU A 361 103.30 -71.01 21.89
CA GLU A 361 104.53 -71.79 22.10
C GLU A 361 104.89 -71.76 23.59
N MET A 362 104.01 -72.32 24.43
CA MET A 362 104.31 -72.84 25.76
C MET A 362 103.09 -73.60 26.29
N ASP A 363 103.12 -74.90 26.07
CA ASP A 363 102.88 -75.98 27.04
C ASP A 363 101.78 -75.85 28.11
N ILE A 364 101.06 -76.97 28.22
CA ILE A 364 100.55 -77.63 29.43
C ILE A 364 99.09 -77.35 29.86
N ASP A 365 98.34 -78.45 29.77
CA ASP A 365 97.09 -78.80 30.43
C ASP A 365 96.97 -78.31 31.89
N ALA A 366 95.86 -77.64 32.21
CA ALA A 366 95.28 -77.64 33.55
C ALA A 366 93.82 -77.12 33.54
N VAL A 367 92.89 -78.04 33.81
CA VAL A 367 91.67 -77.93 34.66
C VAL A 367 90.86 -76.61 34.61
N ASP A 368 89.64 -76.63 34.09
CA ASP A 368 88.42 -76.92 34.87
C ASP A 368 88.44 -76.30 36.28
N ALA A 369 87.88 -75.09 36.42
CA ALA A 369 87.20 -74.63 37.63
C ALA A 369 86.56 -73.25 37.39
N ASP A 370 85.25 -73.32 37.19
CA ASP A 370 84.25 -72.33 37.56
C ASP A 370 84.67 -71.36 38.69
N SER A 371 84.48 -70.06 38.46
CA SER A 371 84.20 -69.12 39.55
C SER A 371 83.47 -67.90 39.02
N HIS A 372 82.15 -68.02 39.07
CA HIS A 372 81.22 -66.97 39.49
C HIS A 372 81.86 -65.77 40.22
N GLY A 373 81.42 -64.55 39.88
CA GLY A 373 81.77 -63.37 40.68
C GLY A 373 81.39 -62.02 40.10
N SER A 374 80.09 -61.75 40.00
CA SER A 374 79.46 -60.47 40.35
C SER A 374 80.07 -59.16 39.82
N LYS A 375 79.43 -58.58 38.79
CA LYS A 375 79.23 -57.13 38.75
C LYS A 375 77.82 -56.79 38.26
N ASP A 376 76.98 -56.55 39.25
CA ASP A 376 75.60 -56.09 39.15
C ASP A 376 75.44 -54.80 38.34
N LYS A 377 74.37 -54.81 37.54
CA LYS A 377 73.36 -53.76 37.35
C LYS A 377 73.83 -52.31 37.21
N LYS A 378 73.86 -51.84 35.96
CA LYS A 378 73.65 -50.42 35.63
C LYS A 378 72.47 -50.25 34.66
N ARG A 379 71.34 -49.84 35.25
CA ARG A 379 70.25 -49.01 34.71
C ARG A 379 69.52 -49.46 33.44
N GLU A 380 68.41 -50.16 33.69
CA GLU A 380 67.03 -49.68 33.45
C GLU A 380 66.85 -48.62 32.34
N LYS A 381 66.23 -49.05 31.24
CA LYS A 381 65.62 -48.19 30.23
C LYS A 381 64.14 -48.55 30.18
N ASP A 382 63.40 -47.98 31.12
CA ASP A 382 61.95 -48.13 31.21
C ASP A 382 61.26 -46.82 30.80
N LYS A 383 60.19 -46.96 30.01
CA LYS A 383 59.05 -46.05 29.85
C LYS A 383 59.25 -44.71 29.13
N GLU A 384 58.68 -44.58 27.92
CA GLU A 384 57.37 -43.93 27.68
C GLU A 384 57.13 -43.60 26.20
N LYS A 385 56.01 -44.10 25.68
CA LYS A 385 55.33 -43.56 24.50
C LYS A 385 54.79 -42.16 24.85
N LYS A 386 55.31 -41.09 24.23
CA LYS A 386 54.61 -39.80 24.16
C LYS A 386 54.20 -39.53 22.72
N HIS A 387 52.92 -39.79 22.44
CA HIS A 387 52.22 -39.27 21.27
C HIS A 387 52.34 -37.74 21.29
N LYS A 388 53.03 -37.17 20.30
CA LYS A 388 53.04 -35.73 20.06
C LYS A 388 51.66 -35.32 19.51
N ARG A 389 50.87 -34.77 20.44
CA ARG A 389 49.90 -33.67 20.29
C ARG A 389 49.38 -33.42 18.87
N HIS A 390 48.18 -33.94 18.61
CA HIS A 390 47.26 -33.35 17.64
C HIS A 390 46.84 -31.99 18.21
N HIS A 391 47.04 -30.92 17.46
CA HIS A 391 46.47 -29.61 17.75
C HIS A 391 44.96 -29.73 17.70
N HIS A 392 44.31 -29.49 18.83
CA HIS A 392 42.87 -29.25 18.92
C HIS A 392 42.73 -27.79 19.36
N ASP A 393 42.80 -26.88 18.40
CA ASP A 393 42.35 -25.50 18.61
C ASP A 393 40.83 -25.51 18.47
N THR A 394 40.16 -25.42 19.62
CA THR A 394 38.73 -25.13 19.75
C THR A 394 38.58 -23.60 19.79
N ALA A 395 38.07 -23.01 18.71
CA ALA A 395 37.43 -21.69 18.68
C ALA A 395 36.52 -21.76 17.44
N ASP A 396 35.24 -22.00 17.68
CA ASP A 396 34.19 -20.99 17.64
C ASP A 396 33.74 -20.66 16.21
N ASP A 397 32.44 -20.86 16.03
CA ASP A 397 31.58 -20.07 15.16
C ASP A 397 31.73 -20.20 13.65
N VAL A 398 30.87 -21.02 13.04
CA VAL A 398 29.88 -20.51 12.08
C VAL A 398 28.77 -21.55 11.90
N SER A 399 27.60 -21.18 12.39
CA SER A 399 26.31 -21.73 12.04
C SER A 399 26.09 -21.61 10.53
N SER A 400 26.45 -22.62 9.74
CA SER A 400 25.95 -22.75 8.37
C SER A 400 24.58 -23.46 8.43
N GLU A 401 23.52 -22.65 8.47
CA GLU A 401 22.18 -23.08 8.08
C GLU A 401 22.29 -23.88 6.79
N ARG A 402 21.86 -25.14 6.86
CA ARG A 402 21.73 -25.99 5.70
C ARG A 402 20.46 -25.56 4.98
N ASP A 403 20.66 -24.87 3.87
CA ASP A 403 19.63 -24.52 2.90
C ASP A 403 18.66 -25.69 2.68
N GLU A 404 17.41 -25.50 3.09
CA GLU A 404 16.31 -26.34 2.65
C GLU A 404 16.13 -26.14 1.14
N LYS A 405 16.27 -27.26 0.46
CA LYS A 405 16.25 -27.38 -0.98
C LYS A 405 14.82 -27.19 -1.49
N ASP A 406 14.58 -26.03 -2.08
CA ASP A 406 13.35 -25.66 -2.78
C ASP A 406 13.13 -26.59 -4.00
N ASP A 407 12.27 -27.60 -3.80
CA ASP A 407 11.91 -28.60 -4.80
C ASP A 407 10.90 -28.01 -5.79
N SER A 408 11.45 -27.43 -6.85
CA SER A 408 10.79 -27.03 -8.09
C SER A 408 9.83 -28.09 -8.69
N LYS A 409 8.55 -28.08 -8.30
CA LYS A 409 7.48 -28.78 -9.03
C LYS A 409 6.66 -27.80 -9.89
N LYS A 410 7.13 -27.70 -11.13
CA LYS A 410 6.34 -27.60 -12.38
C LYS A 410 4.82 -27.78 -12.19
N SER A 411 4.06 -26.70 -12.37
CA SER A 411 2.75 -26.80 -13.02
C SER A 411 2.68 -25.80 -14.17
N ARG A 412 3.05 -26.31 -15.35
CA ARG A 412 2.78 -25.67 -16.64
C ARG A 412 1.30 -25.86 -16.94
N ARG A 413 0.50 -24.79 -16.87
CA ARG A 413 -0.78 -24.71 -17.59
C ARG A 413 -0.72 -23.52 -18.54
N HIS A 414 -0.31 -23.81 -19.77
CA HIS A 414 -0.51 -22.93 -20.92
C HIS A 414 -2.00 -22.84 -21.21
N SER A 415 -2.63 -21.71 -20.87
CA SER A 415 -3.90 -21.32 -21.48
C SER A 415 -3.60 -20.63 -22.80
N SER A 416 -3.94 -21.33 -23.88
CA SER A 416 -3.78 -20.91 -25.26
C SER A 416 -4.63 -19.69 -25.61
N ASP A 417 -3.99 -18.70 -26.22
CA ASP A 417 -4.59 -17.59 -26.94
C ASP A 417 -5.67 -18.04 -27.95
N ARG A 418 -6.89 -17.51 -27.80
CA ARG A 418 -7.90 -17.49 -28.86
C ARG A 418 -8.00 -16.06 -29.40
N LYS A 419 -7.17 -15.73 -30.39
CA LYS A 419 -7.34 -14.54 -31.22
C LYS A 419 -8.53 -14.72 -32.16
N LYS A 420 -9.64 -14.05 -31.87
CA LYS A 420 -10.73 -13.82 -32.84
C LYS A 420 -10.42 -12.56 -33.64
N SER A 421 -9.90 -12.75 -34.85
CA SER A 421 -9.86 -11.73 -35.90
C SER A 421 -11.28 -11.44 -36.37
N ARG A 422 -11.83 -10.26 -36.04
CA ARG A 422 -13.09 -9.79 -36.62
C ARG A 422 -12.76 -8.74 -37.69
N LYS A 423 -13.14 -9.10 -38.91
CA LYS A 423 -12.85 -8.48 -40.20
C LYS A 423 -13.44 -7.07 -40.28
N HIS A 424 -12.62 -6.11 -40.68
CA HIS A 424 -13.00 -4.76 -41.04
C HIS A 424 -14.04 -4.77 -42.18
N THR A 425 -15.18 -4.15 -41.97
CA THR A 425 -16.06 -3.66 -43.03
C THR A 425 -15.90 -2.15 -43.09
N HIS A 426 -15.20 -1.69 -44.12
CA HIS A 426 -15.21 -0.29 -44.54
C HIS A 426 -16.62 0.03 -45.04
N ALA A 427 -17.35 0.88 -44.32
CA ALA A 427 -18.51 1.58 -44.84
C ALA A 427 -18.07 3.02 -45.12
N SER A 428 -18.04 3.36 -46.40
CA SER A 428 -17.65 4.66 -46.93
C SER A 428 -18.60 5.77 -46.47
N ASP A 429 -17.99 6.95 -46.33
CA ASP A 429 -18.61 8.25 -46.12
C ASP A 429 -19.82 8.49 -47.04
N SER A 430 -20.91 8.98 -46.45
CA SER A 430 -21.92 9.76 -47.18
C SER A 430 -22.27 10.97 -46.33
N ASP A 431 -21.58 12.05 -46.65
CA ASP A 431 -21.79 13.41 -46.20
C ASP A 431 -23.09 13.93 -46.84
N SER A 432 -24.10 14.22 -46.04
CA SER A 432 -25.26 15.00 -46.48
C SER A 432 -25.66 15.96 -45.39
N GLU A 433 -25.07 17.15 -45.43
CA GLU A 433 -25.63 18.36 -44.84
C GLU A 433 -27.05 18.58 -45.40
N ASN A 434 -28.07 18.57 -44.54
CA ASN A 434 -29.29 19.28 -44.85
C ASN A 434 -29.84 20.03 -43.63
N ARG A 435 -29.61 21.34 -43.66
CA ARG A 435 -30.12 22.35 -42.75
C ARG A 435 -31.66 22.41 -42.81
N HIS A 436 -32.33 22.10 -41.71
CA HIS A 436 -33.68 22.62 -41.46
C HIS A 436 -33.76 23.30 -40.09
N LYS A 437 -33.46 24.60 -40.07
CA LYS A 437 -33.94 25.53 -39.03
C LYS A 437 -35.41 25.84 -39.32
N ARG A 438 -36.34 25.39 -38.48
CA ARG A 438 -37.72 25.91 -38.46
C ARG A 438 -38.20 26.17 -37.03
N HIS A 439 -38.27 27.46 -36.74
CA HIS A 439 -39.21 28.20 -35.89
C HIS A 439 -39.72 27.58 -34.57
N LYS A 440 -39.15 28.14 -33.50
CA LYS A 440 -39.74 28.38 -32.19
C LYS A 440 -41.12 29.05 -32.34
N LYS A 441 -42.18 28.40 -31.85
CA LYS A 441 -43.51 29.00 -31.68
C LYS A 441 -43.93 28.77 -30.24
N ASP A 442 -43.58 29.75 -29.41
CA ASP A 442 -44.10 29.89 -28.06
C ASP A 442 -45.62 30.13 -28.16
N ARG A 443 -46.42 29.22 -27.60
CA ARG A 443 -47.86 29.42 -27.45
C ARG A 443 -48.26 29.01 -26.05
N ASP A 444 -48.06 29.96 -25.15
CA ASP A 444 -48.75 30.03 -23.86
C ASP A 444 -50.26 30.03 -24.10
N SER A 445 -50.94 28.99 -23.66
CA SER A 445 -52.39 29.00 -23.44
C SER A 445 -52.74 27.98 -22.38
N SER A 446 -53.05 28.56 -21.24
CA SER A 446 -53.54 27.97 -20.02
C SER A 446 -54.79 27.09 -20.18
N ARG A 447 -54.97 26.15 -19.24
CA ARG A 447 -56.23 25.59 -18.72
C ARG A 447 -56.97 24.52 -19.56
N ARG A 448 -56.79 23.26 -19.17
CA ARG A 448 -57.88 22.29 -18.88
C ARG A 448 -57.25 21.07 -18.22
N ASN A 449 -57.38 20.96 -16.89
CA ASN A 449 -58.43 20.22 -16.18
C ASN A 449 -58.18 18.71 -16.25
N GLY A 450 -58.01 18.12 -15.08
CA GLY A 450 -57.39 16.82 -14.86
C GLY A 450 -58.20 15.65 -15.38
N THR A 451 -57.52 14.52 -15.52
CA THR A 451 -58.10 13.19 -15.54
C THR A 451 -57.01 12.19 -15.15
N ARG A 452 -57.25 11.51 -14.04
CA ARG A 452 -56.82 10.13 -13.74
C ARG A 452 -55.37 9.93 -13.27
N ASP A 453 -55.16 10.22 -11.99
CA ASP A 453 -54.37 9.32 -11.14
C ASP A 453 -55.12 7.98 -11.07
N ASP A 454 -54.55 6.94 -11.70
CA ASP A 454 -54.88 5.55 -11.40
C ASP A 454 -54.29 5.26 -10.02
N LEU A 455 -55.15 5.26 -8.99
CA LEU A 455 -54.83 4.71 -7.69
C LEU A 455 -54.77 3.18 -7.85
N GLU A 456 -53.57 2.66 -7.71
CA GLU A 456 -53.22 1.25 -7.69
C GLU A 456 -53.87 0.59 -6.46
N ASP A 457 -55.04 -0.01 -6.69
CA ASP A 457 -55.78 -0.83 -5.74
C ASP A 457 -55.06 -2.17 -5.51
N GLY A 458 -54.77 -2.47 -4.23
CA GLY A 458 -54.94 -3.81 -3.69
C GLY A 458 -53.66 -4.60 -3.36
N GLU A 459 -53.36 -4.68 -2.07
CA GLU A 459 -52.97 -5.96 -1.46
C GLU A 459 -53.41 -5.97 0.01
N LEU A 460 -54.51 -6.69 0.27
CA LEU A 460 -55.04 -6.94 1.61
C LEU A 460 -54.11 -7.96 2.29
N GLY A 461 -53.37 -7.50 3.31
CA GLY A 461 -52.60 -8.36 4.20
C GLY A 461 -53.52 -9.22 5.06
N GLU A 462 -53.33 -10.53 4.92
CA GLU A 462 -54.06 -11.65 5.52
C GLU A 462 -54.00 -11.64 7.06
N ASP A 463 -55.17 -11.72 7.69
CA ASP A 463 -55.36 -11.84 9.15
C ASP A 463 -54.76 -13.17 9.66
N GLY A 464 -53.60 -13.10 10.29
CA GLY A 464 -52.98 -14.23 10.99
C GLY A 464 -53.54 -14.42 12.40
N GLU A 465 -54.50 -15.32 12.53
CA GLU A 465 -54.93 -15.94 13.80
C GLU A 465 -53.76 -16.68 14.46
N ILE A 466 -53.31 -16.26 15.65
CA ILE A 466 -52.45 -17.09 16.52
C ILE A 466 -52.91 -16.95 17.98
N HIS A 467 -53.73 -17.93 18.39
CA HIS A 467 -53.95 -18.55 19.72
C HIS A 467 -54.05 -17.66 20.97
#